data_AF-A0A942FZA6-F1
#
_entry.id   AF-A0A942FZA6-F1
#
_cell.length_a   1.000
_cell.length_b   1.000
_cell.length_c   1.000
_cell.angle_alpha   90.00
_cell.angle_beta   90.00
_cell.angle_gamma   90.00
#
_symmetry.space_group_name_H-M   'P 1'
#
loop_
_entity.id
_entity.type
_entity.pdbx_description
1 polymer ?
#
loop_
_entity_poly.entity_id
_entity_poly.type
_entity_poly.pdbx_seq_one_letter_code
_entity_poly.pdbx_strand_id
1 'polypeptide(L)' 'MSGANLRIDLLAGVTVALVLVPQSMAYALLAGLPVVYGLYAALAPVVIGALFGNFHQL' A
#
# COMPACT_ATOMS: atom_id res chain seq x y z
N MET A 1 -2.95 -21.01 -9.62
CA MET A 1 -3.51 -19.95 -8.76
C MET A 1 -4.94 -20.35 -8.42
N SER A 2 -5.18 -20.91 -7.24
CA SER A 2 -6.52 -21.41 -6.86
C SER A 2 -7.43 -20.21 -6.56
N GLY A 3 -8.64 -20.16 -7.13
CA GLY A 3 -9.56 -19.01 -7.01
C GLY A 3 -9.97 -18.65 -5.56
N ALA A 4 -9.70 -19.51 -4.59
CA ALA A 4 -9.84 -19.22 -3.16
C ALA A 4 -8.83 -18.16 -2.67
N ASN A 5 -7.62 -18.14 -3.22
CA ASN A 5 -6.57 -17.21 -2.82
C ASN A 5 -6.89 -15.78 -3.26
N LEU A 6 -7.54 -15.59 -4.42
CA LEU A 6 -7.87 -14.26 -4.93
C LEU A 6 -8.77 -13.46 -3.96
N ARG A 7 -9.74 -14.12 -3.32
CA ARG A 7 -10.63 -13.48 -2.34
C ARG A 7 -9.89 -13.07 -1.07
N ILE A 8 -8.97 -13.93 -0.62
CA ILE A 8 -8.12 -13.68 0.55
C ILE A 8 -7.14 -12.54 0.25
N ASP A 9 -6.51 -12.56 -0.93
CA ASP A 9 -5.57 -11.53 -1.38
C ASP A 9 -6.26 -10.17 -1.55
N LEU A 10 -7.49 -10.14 -2.07
CA LEU A 10 -8.29 -8.92 -2.14
C LEU A 10 -8.64 -8.37 -0.75
N LEU A 11 -9.08 -9.23 0.16
CA LEU A 11 -9.35 -8.83 1.54
C LEU A 11 -8.10 -8.30 2.24
N ALA A 12 -6.96 -8.98 2.08
CA ALA A 12 -5.68 -8.56 2.62
C ALA A 12 -5.21 -7.23 2.01
N GLY A 13 -5.38 -7.02 0.70
CA GLY A 13 -5.05 -5.77 0.05
C GLY A 13 -5.89 -4.59 0.56
N VAL A 14 -7.19 -4.81 0.75
CA VAL A 14 -8.11 -3.79 1.29
C VAL A 14 -7.77 -3.44 2.73
N THR A 15 -7.53 -4.43 3.59
CA THR A 15 -7.17 -4.17 5.00
C THR A 15 -5.85 -3.41 5.13
N VAL A 16 -4.85 -3.78 4.33
CA VAL A 16 -3.57 -3.04 4.29
C VAL A 16 -3.77 -1.61 3.79
N ALA A 17 -4.55 -1.41 2.73
CA ALA A 17 -4.83 -0.07 2.18
C ALA A 17 -5.51 0.85 3.21
N LEU A 18 -6.46 0.32 3.98
CA LEU A 18 -7.18 1.08 5.01
C LEU A 18 -6.26 1.58 6.13
N VAL A 19 -5.20 0.84 6.46
CA VAL A 19 -4.21 1.25 7.47
C VAL A 19 -3.17 2.20 6.86
N LEU A 20 -2.75 1.94 5.62
CA LEU A 20 -1.70 2.70 4.93
C LEU A 20 -2.11 4.17 4.68
N VAL A 21 -3.38 4.41 4.35
CA VAL A 21 -3.90 5.76 4.05
C VAL A 21 -3.70 6.71 5.24
N PRO A 22 -4.29 6.50 6.43
CA PRO A 22 -4.10 7.41 7.56
C PRO A 22 -2.64 7.44 8.05
N GLN A 23 -1.90 6.34 7.97
CA GLN A 23 -0.49 6.30 8.36
C GLN A 23 0.38 7.21 7.48
N SER A 24 0.22 7.13 6.16
CA SER A 24 0.98 7.96 5.21
C SER A 24 0.65 9.45 5.34
N MET A 25 -0.61 9.78 5.62
CA MET A 25 -1.06 11.13 5.95
C MET A 25 -0.38 11.66 7.20
N ALA A 26 -0.24 10.84 8.25
CA ALA A 26 0.47 11.20 9.47
C ALA A 26 1.96 11.45 9.22
N TYR A 27 2.63 10.64 8.38
CA TYR A 27 4.03 10.89 8.02
C TYR A 27 4.24 12.18 7.22
N ALA A 28 3.31 12.53 6.31
CA ALA A 28 3.36 13.81 5.61
C ALA A 28 3.25 15.00 6.58
N LEU A 29 2.35 14.91 7.56
CA LEU A 29 2.21 15.90 8.62
C LEU A 29 3.48 16.03 9.47
N LEU A 30 4.09 14.91 9.86
CA LEU A 30 5.36 14.89 10.61
C LEU A 30 6.52 15.50 9.81
N ALA A 31 6.50 15.36 8.49
CA ALA A 31 7.47 15.98 7.59
C ALA A 31 7.20 17.48 7.32
N GLY A 32 6.13 18.06 7.88
CA GLY A 32 5.73 19.45 7.63
C GLY A 32 5.17 19.68 6.22
N LEU A 33 4.80 18.62 5.51
CA LEU A 33 4.24 18.67 4.17
C LEU A 33 2.70 18.66 4.20
N PRO A 34 2.04 19.17 3.16
CA PRO A 34 0.60 18.96 2.98
C PRO A 34 0.27 17.47 2.93
N VAL A 35 -0.84 17.10 3.56
CA VAL A 35 -1.26 15.71 3.77
C VAL A 35 -1.38 14.89 2.48
N VAL A 36 -1.72 15.55 1.37
CA VAL A 36 -1.86 14.95 0.04
C VAL A 36 -0.55 14.31 -0.45
N TYR A 37 0.61 14.85 -0.04
CA TYR A 37 1.90 14.26 -0.37
C TYR A 37 2.12 12.89 0.26
N GLY A 38 1.48 12.61 1.41
CA GLY A 38 1.48 11.29 2.03
C GLY A 38 0.80 10.25 1.14
N LEU A 39 -0.30 10.62 0.50
CA LEU A 39 -1.03 9.74 -0.42
C LEU A 39 -0.21 9.42 -1.68
N TYR A 40 0.48 10.41 -2.25
CA TYR A 40 1.38 10.19 -3.38
C TYR A 40 2.56 9.29 -3.00
N ALA A 41 3.14 9.52 -1.82
CA ALA A 41 4.26 8.72 -1.31
C ALA A 41 3.85 7.27 -0.99
N ALA A 42 2.60 7.03 -0.58
CA ALA A 42 2.07 5.69 -0.34
C ALA A 42 1.74 4.92 -1.63
N LEU A 43 1.27 5.62 -2.66
CA LEU A 43 0.83 4.99 -3.91
C LEU A 43 2.00 4.47 -4.76
N ALA A 44 3.09 5.24 -4.84
CA ALA A 44 4.25 4.89 -5.66
C ALA A 44 4.86 3.50 -5.33
N PRO A 45 5.24 3.18 -4.08
CA PRO A 45 5.80 1.86 -3.74
C PRO A 45 4.78 0.73 -3.88
N VAL A 46 3.48 0.97 -3.68
CA VAL A 46 2.43 -0.04 -3.90
C VAL A 46 2.29 -0.38 -5.37
N VAL A 47 2.28 0.62 -6.25
CA VAL A 47 2.21 0.41 -7.72
C VAL A 47 3.49 -0.27 -8.21
N ILE A 48 4.65 0.20 -7.76
CA ILE A 48 5.94 -0.42 -8.12
C ILE A 48 6.00 -1.86 -7.61
N GLY A 49 5.60 -2.11 -6.36
CA GLY A 49 5.54 -3.46 -5.79
C GLY A 49 4.54 -4.37 -6.52
N ALA A 50 3.39 -3.85 -6.95
CA ALA A 50 2.41 -4.63 -7.69
C ALA A 50 2.87 -5.00 -9.11
N LEU A 51 3.63 -4.11 -9.77
CA LEU A 51 4.14 -4.32 -11.13
C LEU A 51 5.45 -5.11 -11.19
N PHE A 52 6.33 -4.92 -10.19
CA PHE A 52 7.69 -5.47 -10.17
C PHE A 52 7.97 -6.42 -9.01
N GLY A 53 6.98 -6.70 -8.15
CA GLY A 53 7.08 -7.64 -7.05
C GLY A 53 7.21 -9.07 -7.56
N ASN A 54 8.42 -9.45 -7.92
CA ASN A 54 8.76 -10.85 -8.13
C ASN A 54 8.88 -11.54 -6.77
N PHE A 55 8.21 -12.69 -6.65
CA PHE A 55 8.08 -13.59 -5.50
C PHE A 55 9.42 -14.17 -4.98
N HIS A 56 10.44 -13.36 -4.71
CA HIS A 56 11.63 -13.84 -4.02
C HIS A 56 11.52 -13.48 -2.54
N GLN A 57 10.76 -14.34 -1.87
CA GLN A 57 10.73 -14.51 -0.44
C GLN A 57 12.12 -14.99 0.03
N LEU A 58 12.89 -14.09 0.63
CA LEU A 58 13.98 -14.36 1.59
C LEU A 58 13.85 -13.35 2.73
#